data_AF-A0A9P0QTD0-F1
#
_entry.id   AF-A0A9P0QTD0-F1
#
_cell.length_a   1.000
_cell.length_b   1.000
_cell.length_c   1.000
_cell.angle_alpha   90.00
_cell.angle_beta   90.00
_cell.angle_gamma   90.00
#
_symmetry.space_group_name_H-M   'P 1'
#
loop_
_entity.id
_entity.type
_entity.pdbx_description
1 polymer ?
#
loop_
_entity_poly.entity_id
_entity_poly.type
_entity_poly.pdbx_seq_one_letter_code
_entity_poly.pdbx_strand_id
1 'polypeptide(L)'
;MSFLRDLIDFALPVAYAEEPENEDEVEESAKVEEEEEAEAEDQEEAVEDAEGDDEGDDEDEDDEDDEDDEDELKDPLDTLRDECQETSACKPYVHHFHECIERVTKEMEEEDYESKHYKEDCVEEFFHLQHCINDCVAPKLFHKLK
;
A
#
# COMPACT_ATOMS: atom_id res chain seq x y z
N MET A 1 -50.83 -8.32 21.01
CA MET A 1 -49.68 -8.98 20.36
C MET A 1 -48.90 -8.00 19.48
N SER A 2 -48.65 -6.77 19.97
CA SER A 2 -47.89 -5.74 19.23
C SER A 2 -46.53 -5.43 19.86
N PHE A 3 -46.44 -5.48 21.18
CA PHE A 3 -45.20 -5.18 21.91
C PHE A 3 -43.97 -6.02 21.51
N LEU A 4 -44.16 -7.25 21.03
CA LEU A 4 -43.06 -8.10 20.57
C LEU A 4 -42.62 -7.77 19.13
N ARG A 5 -43.51 -7.23 18.29
CA ARG A 5 -43.15 -6.74 16.95
C ARG A 5 -42.43 -5.41 17.05
N ASP A 6 -42.93 -4.51 17.89
CA ASP A 6 -42.35 -3.16 18.07
C ASP A 6 -40.90 -3.21 18.62
N LEU A 7 -40.56 -4.25 19.39
CA LEU A 7 -39.21 -4.43 19.96
C LEU A 7 -38.21 -5.04 18.97
N ILE A 8 -38.71 -5.77 17.96
CA ILE A 8 -37.88 -6.35 16.89
C ILE A 8 -37.56 -5.27 15.84
N ASP A 9 -38.52 -4.41 15.50
CA ASP A 9 -38.31 -3.31 14.55
C ASP A 9 -37.39 -2.20 15.10
N PHE A 10 -37.33 -2.00 16.42
CA PHE A 10 -36.42 -1.02 17.03
C PHE A 10 -34.96 -1.50 17.10
N ALA A 11 -34.74 -2.82 17.15
CA ALA A 11 -33.41 -3.41 17.32
C ALA A 11 -32.63 -3.57 15.99
N LEU A 12 -33.31 -3.45 14.86
CA LEU A 12 -32.71 -3.61 13.54
C LEU A 12 -33.14 -2.43 12.65
N PRO A 13 -32.38 -1.32 12.63
CA PRO A 13 -32.62 -0.27 11.65
C PRO A 13 -32.38 -0.88 10.25
N VAL A 14 -33.47 -1.16 9.54
CA VAL A 14 -33.43 -1.49 8.11
C VAL A 14 -33.04 -0.22 7.38
N ALA A 15 -31.74 -0.05 7.13
CA ALA A 15 -31.22 0.96 6.22
C ALA A 15 -31.52 0.48 4.80
N TYR A 16 -32.62 0.96 4.21
CA TYR A 16 -32.86 0.82 2.78
C TYR A 16 -31.98 1.88 2.09
N ALA A 17 -30.79 1.48 1.65
CA ALA A 17 -30.03 2.25 0.68
C ALA A 17 -30.64 1.95 -0.69
N GLU A 18 -31.43 2.89 -1.21
CA GLU A 18 -31.96 2.85 -2.57
C GLU A 18 -30.79 3.19 -3.51
N GLU A 19 -30.24 2.19 -4.21
CA GLU A 19 -29.22 2.39 -5.25
C GLU A 19 -29.88 3.06 -6.47
N PRO A 20 -29.33 4.15 -7.02
CA PRO A 20 -29.83 4.68 -8.29
C PRO A 20 -29.53 3.69 -9.41
N GLU A 21 -30.61 3.26 -10.05
CA GLU A 21 -30.66 2.37 -11.21
C GLU A 21 -29.84 3.00 -12.35
N ASN A 22 -28.94 2.20 -12.94
CA ASN A 22 -28.11 2.57 -14.09
C ASN A 22 -29.01 2.76 -15.32
N GLU A 23 -28.95 3.94 -15.94
CA GLU A 23 -29.56 4.24 -17.24
C GLU A 23 -28.43 4.70 -18.18
N ASP A 24 -28.09 3.84 -19.15
CA ASP A 24 -27.76 4.10 -20.57
C ASP A 24 -26.96 5.39 -20.91
N GLU A 25 -25.85 5.40 -21.67
CA GLU A 25 -25.73 4.96 -23.07
C GLU A 25 -24.26 5.20 -23.52
N VAL A 26 -23.65 4.24 -24.21
CA VAL A 26 -22.37 4.38 -24.94
C VAL A 26 -22.73 4.50 -26.42
N GLU A 27 -22.45 5.63 -27.07
CA GLU A 27 -22.25 5.86 -28.53
C GLU A 27 -21.90 7.37 -28.72
N GLU A 28 -21.11 7.91 -29.64
CA GLU A 28 -20.17 7.45 -30.66
C GLU A 28 -19.46 8.73 -31.19
N SER A 29 -18.18 8.62 -31.54
CA SER A 29 -17.48 9.40 -32.57
C SER A 29 -17.21 10.93 -32.42
N ALA A 30 -15.93 11.27 -32.39
CA ALA A 30 -15.39 12.34 -33.24
C ALA A 30 -13.97 11.94 -33.68
N LYS A 31 -13.70 12.11 -34.97
CA LYS A 31 -12.62 11.53 -35.75
C LYS A 31 -11.50 12.56 -36.01
N VAL A 32 -10.24 12.15 -35.73
CA VAL A 32 -8.95 12.36 -36.44
C VAL A 32 -8.47 13.78 -36.78
N GLU A 33 -7.24 14.10 -36.35
CA GLU A 33 -6.06 14.59 -37.12
C GLU A 33 -4.81 14.12 -36.32
N GLU A 34 -4.10 13.03 -36.65
CA GLU A 34 -2.93 12.89 -37.55
C GLU A 34 -1.87 13.99 -37.39
N GLU A 35 -0.76 13.71 -36.68
CA GLU A 35 0.61 14.10 -37.08
C GLU A 35 1.62 13.04 -36.59
N GLU A 36 2.47 12.63 -37.53
CA GLU A 36 3.68 11.81 -37.41
C GLU A 36 4.72 12.42 -36.46
N GLU A 37 5.47 11.60 -35.72
CA GLU A 37 6.93 11.49 -35.94
C GLU A 37 7.50 10.30 -35.17
N ALA A 38 8.33 9.54 -35.88
CA ALA A 38 9.20 8.51 -35.35
C ALA A 38 10.35 9.15 -34.55
N GLU A 39 10.93 8.42 -33.60
CA GLU A 39 12.31 7.92 -33.70
C GLU A 39 12.58 6.99 -32.49
N ALA A 40 13.15 5.83 -32.80
CA ALA A 40 13.66 4.87 -31.86
C ALA A 40 15.17 5.05 -31.82
N GLU A 41 15.77 5.19 -30.63
CA GLU A 41 17.18 4.83 -30.43
C GLU A 41 17.36 4.09 -29.10
N ASP A 42 17.81 2.86 -29.28
CA ASP A 42 18.33 1.87 -28.35
C ASP A 42 19.83 2.14 -28.18
N GLN A 43 20.33 2.33 -26.95
CA GLN A 43 21.77 2.26 -26.68
C GLN A 43 22.06 1.59 -25.33
N GLU A 44 22.88 0.55 -25.44
CA GLU A 44 23.36 -0.39 -24.44
C GLU A 44 24.32 0.24 -23.43
N GLU A 45 24.21 -0.14 -22.15
CA GLU A 45 25.25 0.10 -21.16
C GLU A 45 26.21 -1.09 -21.07
N ALA A 46 27.50 -0.80 -21.28
CA ALA A 46 28.62 -1.69 -21.02
C ALA A 46 29.59 -1.02 -20.04
N VAL A 47 30.04 -1.84 -19.09
CA VAL A 47 30.83 -1.57 -17.89
C VAL A 47 32.33 -1.29 -18.13
N GLU A 48 32.94 -0.62 -17.14
CA GLU A 48 34.27 -0.84 -16.51
C GLU A 48 35.21 0.39 -16.37
N ASP A 49 35.30 0.86 -15.12
CA ASP A 49 36.48 0.97 -14.22
C ASP A 49 37.74 1.83 -14.51
N ALA A 50 38.25 2.37 -13.38
CA ALA A 50 39.64 2.70 -13.01
C ALA A 50 40.26 4.12 -13.17
N GLU A 51 40.28 4.84 -12.02
CA GLU A 51 41.41 5.44 -11.27
C GLU A 51 42.25 6.67 -11.74
N GLY A 52 42.48 7.61 -10.78
CA GLY A 52 43.61 8.57 -10.66
C GLY A 52 43.20 10.06 -10.53
N ASP A 53 43.11 10.68 -9.33
CA ASP A 53 44.18 11.39 -8.54
C ASP A 53 44.77 12.60 -9.34
N ASP A 54 44.80 13.88 -8.93
CA ASP A 54 45.27 14.50 -7.68
C ASP A 54 45.24 16.08 -7.80
N GLU A 55 44.77 16.76 -6.73
CA GLU A 55 45.12 18.09 -6.15
C GLU A 55 44.82 19.48 -6.77
N GLY A 56 44.24 20.36 -5.92
CA GLY A 56 44.49 21.82 -5.84
C GLY A 56 43.25 22.71 -5.54
N ASP A 57 42.80 22.82 -4.28
CA ASP A 57 42.97 24.00 -3.36
C ASP A 57 41.99 25.17 -3.64
N ASP A 58 40.85 25.27 -2.93
CA ASP A 58 40.60 26.00 -1.65
C ASP A 58 40.05 27.43 -1.89
N GLU A 59 38.73 27.58 -1.78
CA GLU A 59 38.10 28.82 -1.29
C GLU A 59 36.90 28.46 -0.38
N ASP A 60 37.20 28.57 0.90
CA ASP A 60 36.36 28.80 2.08
C ASP A 60 35.19 29.79 1.85
N GLU A 61 33.94 29.32 1.89
CA GLU A 61 32.77 30.11 2.33
C GLU A 61 31.80 29.18 3.10
N ASP A 62 32.02 29.12 4.41
CA ASP A 62 31.02 29.20 5.48
C ASP A 62 29.56 29.42 5.00
N ASP A 63 28.81 28.33 4.86
CA ASP A 63 27.34 28.33 4.94
C ASP A 63 26.95 27.33 6.05
N GLU A 64 27.09 27.80 7.29
CA GLU A 64 26.38 27.25 8.43
C GLU A 64 24.87 27.21 8.15
N ASP A 65 24.25 26.06 8.45
CA ASP A 65 22.86 25.92 8.86
C ASP A 65 21.81 25.77 7.74
N ASP A 66 21.85 24.64 7.04
CA ASP A 66 20.65 24.02 6.46
C ASP A 66 20.75 22.48 6.44
N GLU A 67 21.10 21.87 7.58
CA GLU A 67 20.65 20.49 7.87
C GLU A 67 19.17 20.57 8.28
N ASP A 68 18.33 20.95 7.32
CA ASP A 68 16.86 20.96 7.38
C ASP A 68 16.38 19.55 7.72
N ASP A 69 16.20 19.27 9.01
CA ASP A 69 15.05 18.60 9.63
C ASP A 69 14.36 17.46 8.80
N GLU A 70 15.13 16.65 8.07
CA GLU A 70 14.64 15.53 7.24
C GLU A 70 14.20 14.30 8.06
N ASP A 71 14.16 14.40 9.39
CA ASP A 71 13.29 13.54 10.21
C ASP A 71 11.85 14.07 10.11
N GLU A 72 11.29 14.01 8.88
CA GLU A 72 9.89 14.25 8.56
C GLU A 72 9.04 13.57 9.66
N LEU A 73 8.28 14.37 10.42
CA LEU A 73 7.49 13.95 11.59
C LEU A 73 6.76 12.62 11.32
N LYS A 74 7.40 11.49 11.62
CA LYS A 74 6.89 10.16 11.30
C LYS A 74 5.57 9.95 12.03
N ASP A 75 4.57 9.44 11.33
CA ASP A 75 3.27 9.19 11.94
C ASP A 75 3.44 8.25 13.17
N PRO A 76 2.91 8.63 14.36
CA PRO A 76 3.07 7.82 15.56
C PRO A 76 2.42 6.44 15.46
N LEU A 77 1.38 6.28 14.63
CA LEU A 77 0.77 4.98 14.40
C LEU A 77 1.72 4.09 13.57
N ASP A 78 2.36 4.59 12.52
CA ASP A 78 3.31 3.80 11.72
C ASP A 78 4.49 3.31 12.55
N THR A 79 5.09 4.20 13.37
CA THR A 79 6.17 3.80 14.29
C THR A 79 5.72 2.70 15.25
N LEU A 80 4.51 2.82 15.82
CA LEU A 80 3.98 1.82 16.73
C LEU A 80 3.63 0.50 16.03
N ARG A 81 3.21 0.54 14.76
CA ARG A 81 2.94 -0.67 13.96
C ARG A 81 4.22 -1.45 13.72
N ASP A 82 5.30 -0.78 13.31
CA ASP A 82 6.62 -1.38 13.10
C ASP A 82 7.13 -2.06 14.38
N GLU A 83 7.09 -1.34 15.52
CA GLU A 83 7.46 -1.90 16.83
C GLU A 83 6.60 -3.11 17.22
N CYS A 84 5.29 -3.05 16.97
CA CYS A 84 4.37 -4.12 17.33
C CYS A 84 4.53 -5.37 16.44
N GLN A 85 4.88 -5.21 15.17
CA GLN A 85 5.21 -6.32 14.27
C GLN A 85 6.42 -7.12 14.75
N GLU A 86 7.42 -6.44 15.30
CA GLU A 86 8.66 -7.06 15.80
C GLU A 86 8.50 -7.81 17.13
N THR A 87 7.33 -7.72 17.76
CA THR A 87 7.06 -8.45 19.01
C THR A 87 7.00 -9.96 18.76
N SER A 88 7.38 -10.74 19.77
CA SER A 88 7.29 -12.22 19.69
C SER A 88 5.86 -12.73 19.51
N ALA A 89 4.85 -11.93 19.88
CA ALA A 89 3.44 -12.27 19.68
C ALA A 89 3.01 -12.11 18.21
N CYS A 90 3.49 -11.07 17.51
CA CYS A 90 3.07 -10.78 16.14
C CYS A 90 4.02 -11.33 15.06
N LYS A 91 5.28 -11.61 15.39
CA LYS A 91 6.28 -12.21 14.48
C LYS A 91 5.80 -13.46 13.72
N PRO A 92 5.08 -14.42 14.35
CA PRO A 92 4.56 -15.58 13.62
C PRO A 92 3.55 -15.18 12.53
N TYR A 93 2.70 -14.18 12.78
CA TYR A 93 1.72 -13.71 11.79
C TYR A 93 2.40 -12.95 10.64
N VAL A 94 3.49 -12.22 10.92
CA VAL A 94 4.33 -11.61 9.87
C VAL A 94 4.89 -12.71 8.96
N HIS A 95 5.46 -13.77 9.53
CA HIS A 95 5.97 -14.90 8.76
C HIS A 95 4.88 -15.54 7.88
N HIS A 96 3.70 -15.86 8.45
CA HIS A 96 2.61 -16.46 7.67
C HIS A 96 2.09 -15.56 6.55
N PHE A 97 2.00 -14.25 6.81
CA PHE A 97 1.61 -13.29 5.78
C PHE A 97 2.62 -13.25 4.63
N HIS A 98 3.91 -13.20 4.92
CA HIS A 98 4.94 -13.25 3.88
C HIS A 98 4.96 -14.58 3.12
N GLU A 99 4.78 -15.71 3.82
CA GLU A 99 4.67 -17.03 3.19
C GLU A 99 3.46 -17.09 2.22
N CYS A 100 2.34 -16.47 2.58
CA CYS A 100 1.19 -16.33 1.67
C CYS A 100 1.54 -15.45 0.46
N ILE A 101 2.17 -14.28 0.68
CA ILE A 101 2.58 -13.38 -0.42
C ILE A 101 3.49 -14.11 -1.40
N GLU A 102 4.48 -14.84 -0.92
CA GLU A 102 5.40 -15.60 -1.77
C GLU A 102 4.65 -16.64 -2.61
N ARG A 103 3.68 -17.33 -2.01
CA ARG A 103 2.84 -18.32 -2.71
C ARG A 103 1.94 -17.68 -3.77
N VAL A 104 1.23 -16.62 -3.42
CA VAL A 104 0.33 -15.90 -4.35
C VAL A 104 1.12 -15.25 -5.48
N THR A 105 2.27 -14.63 -5.17
CA THR A 105 3.13 -14.02 -6.20
C THR A 105 3.61 -15.06 -7.19
N LYS A 106 4.03 -16.23 -6.70
CA LYS A 106 4.39 -17.36 -7.56
C LYS A 106 3.22 -17.86 -8.40
N GLU A 107 2.01 -17.87 -7.85
CA GLU A 107 0.80 -18.24 -8.59
C GLU A 107 0.52 -17.26 -9.74
N MET A 108 0.77 -15.96 -9.53
CA MET A 108 0.55 -14.89 -10.51
C MET A 108 1.50 -14.97 -11.71
N GLU A 109 2.65 -15.62 -11.56
CA GLU A 109 3.64 -15.82 -12.64
C GLU A 109 3.27 -16.96 -13.60
N GLU A 110 2.25 -17.75 -13.29
CA GLU A 110 1.82 -18.87 -14.13
C GLU A 110 1.12 -18.38 -15.41
N GLU A 111 1.43 -19.01 -16.57
CA GLU A 111 0.93 -18.59 -17.89
C GLU A 111 -0.60 -18.56 -18.00
N ASP A 112 -1.29 -19.42 -17.25
CA ASP A 112 -2.74 -19.56 -17.25
C ASP A 112 -3.43 -18.82 -16.09
N TYR A 113 -2.70 -18.02 -15.29
CA TYR A 113 -3.21 -17.31 -14.12
C TYR A 113 -4.49 -16.51 -14.41
N GLU A 114 -4.55 -15.81 -15.54
CA GLU A 114 -5.73 -15.02 -15.94
C GLU A 114 -6.97 -15.88 -16.18
N SER A 115 -6.79 -17.13 -16.58
CA SER A 115 -7.87 -18.08 -16.86
C SER A 115 -8.22 -18.98 -15.69
N LYS A 116 -7.48 -18.89 -14.57
CA LYS A 116 -7.75 -19.69 -13.37
C LYS A 116 -9.10 -19.35 -12.77
N HIS A 117 -9.86 -20.40 -12.43
CA HIS A 117 -11.14 -20.27 -11.75
C HIS A 117 -11.00 -19.78 -10.31
N TYR A 118 -9.87 -20.08 -9.66
CA TYR A 118 -9.58 -19.66 -8.29
C TYR A 118 -8.19 -19.03 -8.26
N LYS A 119 -8.11 -17.85 -7.66
CA LYS A 119 -6.87 -17.11 -7.40
C LYS A 119 -6.81 -16.95 -5.88
N GLU A 120 -5.75 -17.43 -5.26
CA GLU A 120 -5.58 -17.30 -3.81
C GLU A 120 -5.36 -15.82 -3.43
N ASP A 121 -5.85 -15.43 -2.25
CA ASP A 121 -5.57 -14.13 -1.64
C ASP A 121 -5.02 -14.31 -0.22
N CYS A 122 -4.38 -13.27 0.31
CA CYS A 122 -3.76 -13.27 1.65
C CYS A 122 -4.55 -12.45 2.67
N VAL A 123 -5.86 -12.27 2.47
CA VAL A 123 -6.66 -11.40 3.34
C VAL A 123 -6.78 -12.00 4.74
N GLU A 124 -6.87 -13.33 4.86
CA GLU A 124 -6.93 -14.01 6.16
C GLU A 124 -5.64 -13.78 6.98
N GLU A 125 -4.48 -14.03 6.39
CA GLU A 125 -3.18 -13.83 7.05
C GLU A 125 -2.94 -12.36 7.39
N PHE A 126 -3.34 -11.45 6.49
CA PHE A 126 -3.30 -10.02 6.75
C PHE A 126 -4.19 -9.64 7.95
N PHE A 127 -5.38 -10.22 8.07
CA PHE A 127 -6.30 -9.94 9.18
C PHE A 127 -5.75 -10.46 10.50
N HIS A 128 -5.12 -11.64 10.52
CA HIS A 128 -4.43 -12.15 11.70
C HIS A 128 -3.27 -11.24 12.14
N LEU A 129 -2.45 -10.80 11.19
CA LEU A 129 -1.36 -9.87 11.44
C LEU A 129 -1.89 -8.53 11.98
N GLN A 130 -2.87 -7.94 11.28
CA GLN A 130 -3.42 -6.65 11.64
C GLN A 130 -4.16 -6.67 12.98
N HIS A 131 -4.85 -7.78 13.28
CA HIS A 131 -5.49 -7.96 14.58
C HIS A 131 -4.45 -7.96 15.71
N CYS A 132 -3.35 -8.69 15.56
CA CYS A 132 -2.26 -8.70 16.54
C CYS A 132 -1.63 -7.32 16.73
N ILE A 133 -1.34 -6.62 15.62
CA ILE A 133 -0.77 -5.26 15.66
C ILE A 133 -1.74 -4.31 16.36
N ASN A 134 -3.03 -4.33 16.00
CA ASN A 134 -4.03 -3.45 16.58
C ASN A 134 -4.17 -3.64 18.09
N ASP A 135 -4.18 -4.87 18.58
CA ASP A 135 -4.23 -5.16 20.02
C ASP A 135 -3.00 -4.60 20.76
N CYS A 136 -1.85 -4.55 20.09
CA CYS A 136 -0.60 -3.97 20.62
C CYS A 136 -0.56 -2.43 20.55
N VAL A 137 -1.07 -1.83 19.47
CA VAL A 137 -1.00 -0.39 19.20
C VAL A 137 -2.12 0.39 19.89
N ALA A 138 -3.34 -0.14 19.91
CA ALA A 138 -4.53 0.53 20.43
C ALA A 138 -4.35 1.14 21.85
N PRO A 139 -3.73 0.45 22.83
CA PRO A 139 -3.54 1.02 24.16
C PRO A 139 -2.43 2.10 24.23
N LYS A 140 -1.65 2.32 23.16
CA LYS A 140 -0.48 3.23 23.14
C LYS A 140 -0.71 4.49 22.32
N LEU A 141 -1.40 4.37 21.18
CA LEU A 141 -1.46 5.41 20.15
C LEU A 141 -1.93 6.77 20.70
N PHE A 142 -3.03 6.79 21.45
CA PHE A 142 -3.64 8.04 21.92
C PHE A 142 -2.79 8.79 22.97
N HIS A 143 -1.76 8.15 23.54
CA HIS A 143 -0.79 8.83 24.39
C HIS A 143 0.25 9.64 23.58
N LYS A 144 0.34 9.39 22.27
CA LYS A 144 1.25 10.07 21.34
C LYS A 144 0.57 11.21 20.55
N LEU A 145 -0.76 11.26 20.56
CA LEU A 145 -1.56 12.26 19.84
C LEU A 145 -1.90 13.46 20.77
N LYS A 146 -1.94 14.67 20.22
CA LYS A 146 -2.07 15.95 20.96
C LYS A 146 -3.49 16.52 20.96
#